data_AF-A0A5R9FT20-F1
#
_entry.id   AF-A0A5R9FT20-F1
#
_cell.length_a   1.000
_cell.length_b   1.000
_cell.length_c   1.000
_cell.angle_alpha   90.00
_cell.angle_beta   90.00
_cell.angle_gamma   90.00
#
_symmetry.space_group_name_H-M   'P 1'
#
loop_
_entity.id
_entity.type
_entity.pdbx_description
1 polymer ?
#
loop_
_entity_poly.entity_id
_entity_poly.type
_entity_poly.pdbx_seq_one_letter_code
_entity_poly.pdbx_strand_id
1 'polypeptide(L)'
;MSAGTKAERQLTTALSNRLADAVSARAVLPTWFVTVLGSAPPASGTQKWLETATQVLLYRLTYNVTDQVVALGSKPSDADRHRREWYDRLIKDLRRW
;
A
#
# COMPACT_ATOMS: atom_id res chain seq x y z
N MET A 1 -3.54 -6.03 24.56
CA MET A 1 -3.30 -5.99 23.09
C MET A 1 -3.17 -7.41 22.59
N SER A 2 -3.89 -7.82 21.55
CA SER A 2 -3.75 -9.17 20.98
C SER A 2 -2.44 -9.31 20.20
N ALA A 3 -1.93 -10.53 20.05
CA ALA A 3 -0.72 -10.80 19.27
C ALA A 3 -0.85 -10.32 17.81
N GLY A 4 -2.05 -10.42 17.22
CA GLY A 4 -2.35 -9.97 15.85
C GLY A 4 -2.14 -8.46 15.65
N THR A 5 -2.67 -7.62 16.54
CA THR A 5 -2.50 -6.16 16.44
C THR A 5 -1.04 -5.74 16.61
N LYS A 6 -0.26 -6.46 17.43
CA LYS A 6 1.17 -6.20 17.59
C LYS A 6 1.93 -6.54 16.29
N ALA A 7 1.63 -7.69 15.69
CA ALA A 7 2.25 -8.13 14.45
C ALA A 7 1.95 -7.16 13.28
N GLU A 8 0.69 -6.73 13.15
CA GLU A 8 0.28 -5.77 12.12
C GLU A 8 1.03 -4.43 12.24
N ARG A 9 1.15 -3.89 13.47
CA ARG A 9 1.91 -2.66 13.72
C ARG A 9 3.38 -2.80 13.34
N GLN A 10 4.01 -3.90 13.76
CA GLN A 10 5.41 -4.16 13.44
C GLN A 10 5.64 -4.27 11.93
N LEU A 11 4.75 -4.97 11.22
CA LEU A 11 4.81 -5.10 9.77
C LEU A 11 4.62 -3.75 9.08
N THR A 12 3.66 -2.95 9.54
CA THR A 12 3.41 -1.59 9.01
C THR A 12 4.64 -0.70 9.18
N THR A 13 5.27 -0.69 10.36
CA THR A 13 6.50 0.08 10.61
C THR A 13 7.65 -0.39 9.71
N ALA A 14 7.86 -1.70 9.59
CA ALA A 14 8.93 -2.24 8.75
C ALA A 14 8.75 -1.88 7.27
N LEU A 15 7.51 -1.95 6.75
CA LEU A 15 7.21 -1.58 5.37
C LEU A 15 7.39 -0.08 5.11
N SER A 16 6.92 0.77 6.03
CA SER A 16 7.07 2.23 5.91
C SER A 16 8.56 2.62 5.86
N ASN A 17 9.38 2.08 6.76
CA ASN A 17 10.82 2.34 6.77
C ASN A 17 11.49 1.89 5.48
N ARG A 18 11.22 0.66 5.02
CA ARG A 18 11.79 0.12 3.78
C ARG A 18 11.39 0.95 2.56
N LEU A 19 10.14 1.43 2.53
CA LEU A 19 9.67 2.29 1.44
C LEU A 19 10.38 3.65 1.47
N ALA A 20 10.53 4.27 2.65
CA ALA A 20 11.26 5.52 2.79
C ALA A 20 12.72 5.40 2.33
N ASP A 21 13.38 4.30 2.69
CA ASP A 21 14.75 4.00 2.24
C ASP A 21 14.83 3.85 0.72
N ALA A 22 13.91 3.09 0.12
CA ALA A 22 13.86 2.88 -1.33
C ALA A 22 13.64 4.18 -2.10
N VAL A 23 12.74 5.04 -1.61
CA VAL A 23 12.48 6.37 -2.21
C VAL A 23 13.71 7.26 -2.08
N SER A 24 14.35 7.29 -0.90
CA SER A 24 15.55 8.09 -0.65
C SER A 24 16.73 7.66 -1.54
N ALA A 25 16.87 6.35 -1.76
CA ALA A 25 17.85 5.77 -2.66
C ALA A 25 17.52 5.91 -4.16
N ARG A 26 16.37 6.52 -4.51
CA ARG A 26 15.84 6.60 -5.88
C ARG A 26 15.78 5.23 -6.56
N ALA A 27 15.40 4.20 -5.81
CA ALA A 27 15.28 2.85 -6.32
C ALA A 27 14.24 2.77 -7.44
N VAL A 28 14.41 1.80 -8.35
CA VAL A 28 13.39 1.50 -9.35
C VAL A 28 12.20 0.85 -8.66
N LEU A 29 11.06 1.54 -8.67
CA LEU A 29 9.82 1.05 -8.08
C LEU A 29 9.01 0.25 -9.11
N PRO A 30 8.21 -0.75 -8.68
CA PRO A 30 7.36 -1.52 -9.58
C PRO A 30 6.38 -0.65 -10.37
N THR A 31 6.02 -1.08 -11.59
CA THR A 31 5.10 -0.34 -12.47
C THR A 31 3.78 0.01 -11.80
N TRP A 32 3.10 -0.96 -11.18
CA TRP A 32 1.84 -0.71 -10.47
C TRP A 32 1.95 0.42 -9.44
N PHE A 33 3.11 0.58 -8.78
CA PHE A 33 3.34 1.59 -7.76
C PHE A 33 3.41 2.96 -8.39
N VAL A 34 4.29 3.10 -9.39
CA VAL A 34 4.51 4.37 -10.09
C VAL A 34 3.23 4.84 -10.78
N THR A 35 2.42 3.93 -11.34
CA THR A 35 1.19 4.29 -12.04
C THR A 35 0.09 4.84 -11.14
N VAL A 36 0.07 4.50 -9.84
CA VAL A 36 -1.02 4.92 -8.93
C VAL A 36 -0.59 5.89 -7.84
N LEU A 37 0.71 6.00 -7.56
CA LEU A 37 1.27 6.87 -6.53
C LEU A 37 2.36 7.82 -7.06
N GLY A 38 2.81 7.64 -8.30
CA GLY A 38 4.00 8.31 -8.82
C GLY A 38 5.31 7.72 -8.29
N SER A 39 6.43 8.23 -8.80
CA SER A 39 7.78 7.75 -8.47
C SER A 39 8.35 8.33 -7.18
N ALA A 40 7.75 9.39 -6.64
CA ALA A 40 8.18 10.08 -5.43
C ALA A 40 6.99 10.78 -4.76
N PRO A 41 7.03 10.99 -3.43
CA PRO A 41 6.00 11.75 -2.73
C PRO A 41 5.96 13.21 -3.22
N PRO A 42 4.76 13.82 -3.31
CA PRO A 42 4.65 15.26 -3.57
C PRO A 42 5.16 16.07 -2.37
N ALA A 43 5.68 17.28 -2.63
CA ALA A 43 6.25 18.17 -1.62
C ALA A 43 5.25 18.49 -0.49
N SER A 44 3.98 18.69 -0.84
CA SER A 44 2.88 18.73 0.11
C SER A 44 2.22 17.35 0.19
N GLY A 45 2.26 16.70 1.35
CA GLY A 45 1.54 15.43 1.57
C GLY A 45 2.40 14.17 1.66
N THR A 46 3.73 14.29 1.79
CA THR A 46 4.66 13.17 1.97
C THR A 46 4.20 12.13 2.98
N GLN A 47 3.74 12.55 4.15
CA GLN A 47 3.29 11.64 5.20
C GLN A 47 2.09 10.81 4.75
N LYS A 48 1.07 11.46 4.17
CA LYS A 48 -0.14 10.79 3.69
C LYS A 48 0.15 9.88 2.49
N TRP A 49 1.10 10.27 1.65
CA TRP A 49 1.59 9.46 0.54
C TRP A 49 2.24 8.18 1.06
N LEU A 50 3.14 8.30 2.04
CA LEU A 50 3.84 7.17 2.65
C LEU A 50 2.87 6.24 3.38
N GLU A 51 1.88 6.79 4.09
CA GLU A 51 0.80 6.02 4.71
C GLU A 51 -0.02 5.25 3.67
N THR A 52 -0.45 5.92 2.60
CA THR A 52 -1.23 5.27 1.52
C THR A 52 -0.43 4.16 0.86
N ALA A 53 0.82 4.43 0.50
CA ALA A 53 1.72 3.47 -0.12
C ALA A 53 1.99 2.25 0.78
N THR A 54 2.20 2.48 2.08
CA THR A 54 2.39 1.41 3.08
C THR A 54 1.13 0.55 3.20
N GLN A 55 -0.06 1.16 3.21
CA GLN A 55 -1.32 0.41 3.26
C GLN A 55 -1.56 -0.43 2.00
N VAL A 56 -1.16 0.04 0.82
CA VAL A 56 -1.20 -0.76 -0.40
C VAL A 56 -0.23 -1.95 -0.31
N LEU A 57 1.00 -1.74 0.15
CA LEU A 57 1.98 -2.84 0.35
C LEU A 57 1.46 -3.88 1.35
N LEU A 58 0.88 -3.43 2.45
CA LEU A 58 0.28 -4.30 3.46
C LEU A 58 -0.88 -5.11 2.89
N TYR A 59 -1.77 -4.48 2.12
CA TYR A 59 -2.87 -5.17 1.42
C TYR A 59 -2.33 -6.25 0.46
N ARG A 60 -1.33 -5.89 -0.36
CA ARG A 60 -0.74 -6.81 -1.32
C ARG A 60 -0.09 -8.01 -0.64
N LEU A 61 0.60 -7.80 0.49
CA LEU A 61 1.17 -8.89 1.28
C LEU A 61 0.09 -9.78 1.92
N THR A 62 -0.94 -9.15 2.50
CA THR A 62 -2.02 -9.86 3.19
C THR A 62 -2.81 -10.78 2.25
N TYR A 63 -3.04 -10.34 1.01
CA TYR A 63 -3.83 -11.08 0.02
C TYR A 63 -3.01 -11.67 -1.13
N ASN A 64 -1.70 -11.74 -0.97
CA ASN A 64 -0.75 -12.27 -1.96
C ASN A 64 -0.97 -11.72 -3.38
N VAL A 65 -1.11 -10.40 -3.50
CA VAL A 65 -1.30 -9.72 -4.79
C VAL A 65 0.06 -9.62 -5.50
N THR A 66 0.23 -10.44 -6.54
CA THR A 66 1.47 -10.52 -7.34
C THR A 66 1.38 -9.80 -8.68
N ASP A 67 0.20 -9.25 -9.02
CA ASP A 67 -0.03 -8.50 -10.27
C ASP A 67 0.94 -7.32 -10.39
N GLN A 68 1.68 -7.26 -11.49
CA GLN A 68 2.73 -6.27 -11.72
C GLN A 68 2.20 -4.92 -12.22
N VAL A 69 0.94 -4.88 -12.66
CA VAL A 69 0.31 -3.71 -13.29
C VAL A 69 -0.81 -3.15 -12.41
N VAL A 70 -1.67 -4.02 -11.87
CA VAL A 70 -2.81 -3.60 -11.05
C VAL A 70 -2.43 -3.58 -9.57
N ALA A 71 -2.39 -2.39 -8.97
CA ALA A 71 -1.91 -2.17 -7.61
C ALA A 71 -2.60 -3.05 -6.54
N LEU A 72 -3.92 -3.22 -6.64
CA LEU A 72 -4.72 -4.00 -5.69
C LEU A 72 -5.16 -5.37 -6.24
N GLY A 73 -4.71 -5.74 -7.43
CA GLY A 73 -5.18 -6.93 -8.15
C GLY A 73 -6.67 -6.85 -8.52
N SER A 74 -7.27 -8.01 -8.80
CA SER A 74 -8.70 -8.10 -9.14
C SER A 74 -9.59 -7.67 -7.96
N LYS A 75 -10.70 -7.01 -8.29
CA LYS A 75 -11.70 -6.60 -7.31
C LYS A 75 -12.21 -7.83 -6.53
N PRO A 76 -12.17 -7.81 -5.18
CA PRO A 76 -12.67 -8.91 -4.36
C PRO A 76 -14.17 -9.15 -4.54
N SER A 77 -14.59 -10.42 -4.44
CA SER A 77 -16.01 -10.78 -4.35
C SER A 77 -16.62 -10.31 -3.04
N ASP A 78 -17.96 -10.23 -2.98
CA ASP A 78 -18.67 -9.78 -1.78
C ASP A 78 -18.67 -10.83 -0.64
N ALA A 79 -18.15 -12.05 -0.89
CA ALA A 79 -18.01 -13.11 0.10
C ALA A 79 -16.94 -12.78 1.16
N ASP A 80 -15.88 -12.08 0.78
CA ASP A 80 -14.86 -11.57 1.70
C ASP A 80 -15.10 -10.07 1.94
N ARG A 81 -16.07 -9.79 2.82
CA ARG A 81 -16.49 -8.42 3.13
C ARG A 81 -15.32 -7.57 3.64
N HIS A 82 -14.43 -8.14 4.47
CA HIS A 82 -13.31 -7.40 5.03
C HIS A 82 -12.30 -6.98 3.96
N ARG A 83 -11.89 -7.91 3.08
CA ARG A 83 -11.02 -7.59 1.95
C ARG A 83 -11.66 -6.58 1.02
N ARG A 84 -12.97 -6.69 0.77
CA ARG A 84 -13.71 -5.78 -0.10
C ARG A 84 -13.77 -4.36 0.46
N GLU A 85 -14.09 -4.20 1.74
CA GLU A 85 -14.10 -2.89 2.41
C GLU A 85 -12.71 -2.23 2.40
N TRP A 86 -11.64 -3.00 2.62
CA TRP A 86 -10.28 -2.48 2.54
C TRP A 86 -9.91 -2.08 1.11
N TYR A 87 -10.23 -2.92 0.12
CA TYR A 87 -10.03 -2.61 -1.30
C TYR A 87 -10.73 -1.30 -1.67
N ASP A 88 -12.00 -1.13 -1.30
CA ASP A 88 -12.79 0.06 -1.65
C ASP A 88 -12.27 1.33 -0.95
N ARG A 89 -11.74 1.22 0.27
CA ARG A 89 -11.03 2.34 0.93
C ARG A 89 -9.75 2.72 0.19
N LEU A 90 -8.91 1.74 -0.16
CA LEU A 90 -7.65 2.00 -0.87
C LEU A 90 -7.89 2.61 -2.25
N ILE A 91 -8.91 2.16 -2.99
CA ILE A 91 -9.29 2.78 -4.26
C ILE A 91 -9.64 4.26 -4.09
N LYS A 92 -10.36 4.62 -3.02
CA LYS A 92 -10.69 6.03 -2.73
C LYS A 92 -9.45 6.85 -2.36
N ASP A 93 -8.55 6.28 -1.56
CA ASP A 93 -7.32 6.96 -1.15
C ASP A 93 -6.35 7.14 -2.32
N LEU A 94 -6.25 6.15 -3.22
CA LEU A 94 -5.39 6.21 -4.41
C LEU A 94 -5.82 7.26 -5.43
N ARG A 95 -7.12 7.58 -5.53
CA ARG A 95 -7.62 8.66 -6.42
C ARG A 95 -7.13 10.06 -6.07
N ARG A 96 -6.42 10.22 -4.95
CA ARG A 96 -5.90 11.51 -4.46
C ARG A 96 -4.50 11.82 -4.99
N TRP A 97 -3.86 10.88 -5.65
CA TRP A 97 -2.52 10.97 -6.21
C TRP A 97 -2.61 10.94 -7.73
#